data_AF-A0A6F9A715-F1
#
_entry.id   AF-A0A6F9A715-F1
#
_cell.length_a   1.000
_cell.length_b   1.000
_cell.length_c   1.000
_cell.angle_alpha   90.00
_cell.angle_beta   90.00
_cell.angle_gamma   90.00
#
_symmetry.space_group_name_H-M   'P 1'
#
loop_
_entity.id
_entity.type
_entity.pdbx_description
1 polymer ?
#
loop_
_entity_poly.entity_id
_entity_poly.type
_entity_poly.pdbx_seq_one_letter_code
_entity_poly.pdbx_strand_id
1 'polypeptide(L)'
;MFSEEEQTSPTSSSSSPPPSSHFIGRKEDVVQAKRVTKLVGGRDVLEFDGRMCIVCPWHKYKITLAEGEGLYQAVNPSATPPKPTWRSKGVKQRVHQVTEVNRDVYVTFNDSLDAIDSDFYQTERYRATMNKAQPKTKK
;
A
#
# COMPACT_ATOMS: atom_id res chain seq x y z
N MET A 1 -34.62 -39.87 32.35
CA MET A 1 -34.71 -38.40 32.45
C MET A 1 -33.29 -37.89 32.19
N PHE A 2 -32.82 -37.80 30.94
CA PHE A 2 -33.13 -36.77 29.92
C PHE A 2 -32.98 -35.34 30.45
N SER A 3 -31.93 -34.65 29.95
CA SER A 3 -31.85 -33.22 29.57
C SER A 3 -30.40 -32.75 29.73
N GLU A 4 -29.77 -31.99 28.83
CA GLU A 4 -29.83 -31.80 27.38
C GLU A 4 -28.53 -31.05 27.07
N GLU A 5 -27.85 -31.37 25.96
CA GLU A 5 -26.58 -30.75 25.59
C GLU A 5 -26.84 -29.37 24.98
N GLU A 6 -26.34 -28.29 25.59
CA GLU A 6 -26.33 -26.97 24.96
C GLU A 6 -25.12 -26.88 24.00
N GLN A 7 -25.37 -27.25 22.74
CA GLN A 7 -24.48 -27.00 21.62
C GLN A 7 -24.41 -25.50 21.31
N THR A 8 -23.34 -24.84 21.77
CA THR A 8 -22.93 -23.55 21.21
C THR A 8 -22.24 -23.77 19.88
N SER A 9 -23.01 -23.66 18.80
CA SER A 9 -22.56 -23.68 17.40
C SER A 9 -21.41 -22.69 17.16
N PRO A 10 -20.28 -23.08 16.55
CA PRO A 10 -19.34 -22.08 16.01
C PRO A 10 -19.97 -21.47 14.76
N THR A 11 -20.31 -20.18 14.80
CA THR A 11 -20.71 -19.42 13.62
C THR A 11 -19.48 -19.27 12.72
N SER A 12 -19.33 -20.20 11.79
CA SER A 12 -18.39 -20.13 10.69
C SER A 12 -18.81 -18.99 9.77
N SER A 13 -18.37 -17.77 10.07
CA SER A 13 -18.47 -16.63 9.15
C SER A 13 -17.54 -16.89 7.97
N SER A 14 -17.97 -17.75 7.05
CA SER A 14 -17.42 -17.92 5.72
C SER A 14 -17.67 -16.62 4.95
N SER A 15 -16.90 -15.59 5.27
CA SER A 15 -16.96 -14.28 4.63
C SER A 15 -16.43 -14.42 3.19
N SER A 16 -17.30 -14.57 2.21
CA SER A 16 -16.96 -14.46 0.80
C SER A 16 -16.30 -13.10 0.50
N PRO A 17 -15.35 -13.01 -0.46
CA PRO A 17 -14.71 -11.75 -0.80
C PRO A 17 -15.72 -10.77 -1.43
N PRO A 18 -15.48 -9.44 -1.34
CA PRO A 18 -16.36 -8.44 -1.95
C PRO A 18 -16.54 -8.68 -3.47
N PRO A 19 -17.72 -8.38 -4.04
CA PRO A 19 -18.00 -8.69 -5.45
C PRO A 19 -17.12 -7.91 -6.44
N SER A 20 -16.61 -6.73 -6.06
CA SER A 20 -15.70 -5.91 -6.88
C SER A 20 -14.21 -6.18 -6.61
N SER A 21 -13.90 -7.21 -5.82
CA SER A 21 -12.53 -7.52 -5.44
C SER A 21 -11.86 -8.46 -6.44
N HIS A 22 -10.56 -8.27 -6.63
CA HIS A 22 -9.74 -9.00 -7.59
C HIS A 22 -8.76 -9.89 -6.83
N PHE A 23 -8.72 -11.18 -7.16
CA PHE A 23 -7.78 -12.12 -6.55
C PHE A 23 -6.35 -11.83 -6.98
N ILE A 24 -5.45 -11.68 -6.01
CA ILE A 24 -4.03 -11.38 -6.21
C ILE A 24 -3.16 -12.63 -6.06
N GLY A 25 -3.55 -13.55 -5.19
CA GLY A 25 -2.79 -14.76 -4.87
C GLY A 25 -2.94 -15.16 -3.41
N ARG A 26 -2.29 -16.27 -3.03
CA ARG A 26 -2.19 -16.68 -1.63
C ARG A 26 -1.27 -15.75 -0.86
N LYS A 27 -1.58 -15.54 0.42
CA LYS A 27 -0.81 -14.69 1.32
C LYS A 27 0.65 -15.12 1.42
N GLU A 28 0.93 -16.43 1.57
CA GLU A 28 2.31 -16.91 1.61
C GLU A 28 3.08 -16.55 0.33
N ASP A 29 2.47 -16.72 -0.84
CA ASP A 29 3.10 -16.45 -2.13
C ASP A 29 3.32 -14.95 -2.34
N VAL A 30 2.35 -14.14 -1.94
CA VAL A 30 2.41 -12.67 -2.01
C VAL A 30 3.54 -12.13 -1.11
N VAL A 31 3.70 -12.70 0.09
CA VAL A 31 4.77 -12.37 1.03
C VAL A 31 6.13 -12.88 0.53
N GLN A 32 6.21 -14.15 0.11
CA GLN A 32 7.44 -14.80 -0.35
C GLN A 32 8.00 -14.18 -1.62
N ALA A 33 7.12 -13.83 -2.58
CA ALA A 33 7.51 -13.15 -3.79
C ALA A 33 8.09 -11.76 -3.54
N LYS A 34 8.07 -11.27 -2.28
CA LYS A 34 8.42 -9.89 -1.90
C LYS A 34 7.66 -8.86 -2.73
N ARG A 35 6.52 -9.29 -3.31
CA ARG A 35 5.57 -8.47 -4.05
C ARG A 35 4.72 -7.66 -3.09
N VAL A 36 4.64 -8.08 -1.82
CA VAL A 36 4.26 -7.26 -0.68
C VAL A 36 5.50 -6.79 0.07
N THR A 37 5.61 -5.48 0.20
CA THR A 37 6.69 -4.73 0.87
C THR A 37 6.67 -4.97 2.39
N LYS A 38 7.00 -6.18 2.84
CA LYS A 38 7.43 -6.44 4.22
C LYS A 38 8.92 -6.81 4.15
N LEU A 39 9.76 -5.77 4.18
CA LEU A 39 11.23 -5.74 4.15
C LEU A 39 11.91 -6.56 3.02
N VAL A 40 12.28 -5.85 1.95
CA VAL A 40 13.25 -6.33 0.96
C VAL A 40 14.58 -5.65 1.28
N GLY A 41 15.64 -6.44 1.53
CA GLY A 41 17.02 -5.94 1.63
C GLY A 41 17.39 -5.11 0.39
N GLY A 42 17.12 -3.80 0.47
CA GLY A 42 17.28 -2.85 -0.62
C GLY A 42 16.21 -1.76 -0.78
N ARG A 43 15.09 -1.74 -0.04
CA ARG A 43 14.15 -0.58 -0.01
C ARG A 43 13.52 -0.35 1.37
N ASP A 44 13.58 0.89 1.86
CA ASP A 44 13.17 1.27 3.22
C ASP A 44 11.64 1.43 3.34
N VAL A 45 10.98 0.48 4.01
CA VAL A 45 9.70 0.73 4.68
C VAL A 45 10.04 1.17 6.09
N LEU A 46 9.71 2.42 6.42
CA LEU A 46 10.04 3.03 7.70
C LEU A 46 8.77 3.15 8.54
N GLU A 47 8.87 2.76 9.81
CA GLU A 47 7.91 3.22 10.81
C GLU A 47 8.29 4.66 11.19
N PHE A 48 7.36 5.59 11.00
CA PHE A 48 7.57 7.02 11.23
C PHE A 48 6.39 7.60 12.00
N ASP A 49 6.61 8.06 13.23
CA ASP A 49 5.57 8.62 14.11
C ASP A 49 4.35 7.69 14.27
N GLY A 50 4.61 6.38 14.42
CA GLY A 50 3.59 5.32 14.45
C GLY A 50 2.92 5.04 13.09
N ARG A 51 3.32 5.70 12.01
CA ARG A 51 2.81 5.49 10.66
C ARG A 51 3.80 4.73 9.80
N MET A 52 3.37 3.63 9.21
CA MET A 52 4.20 2.91 8.24
C MET A 52 4.28 3.71 6.93
N CYS A 53 5.48 3.94 6.42
CA CYS A 53 5.74 4.73 5.23
C CYS A 53 6.68 4.00 4.26
N ILE A 54 6.51 4.22 2.97
CA ILE A 54 7.54 3.92 1.95
C ILE A 54 8.35 5.17 1.64
N VAL A 55 9.65 5.01 1.39
CA VAL A 55 10.50 6.13 0.96
C VAL A 55 10.63 6.12 -0.57
N CYS A 56 10.23 7.21 -1.21
CA CYS A 56 10.41 7.40 -2.64
C CYS A 56 11.92 7.40 -2.98
N PRO A 57 12.40 6.56 -3.91
CA PRO A 57 13.84 6.48 -4.18
C PRO A 57 14.42 7.75 -4.81
N TRP A 58 13.60 8.51 -5.56
CA TRP A 58 14.01 9.67 -6.33
C TRP A 58 14.08 10.94 -5.47
N HIS A 59 13.02 11.20 -4.70
CA HIS A 59 12.85 12.47 -3.99
C HIS A 59 12.88 12.34 -2.47
N LYS A 60 13.07 11.11 -1.96
CA LYS A 60 13.12 10.75 -0.52
C LYS A 60 11.89 11.14 0.30
N TYR A 61 10.78 11.49 -0.36
CA TYR A 61 9.50 11.70 0.28
C TYR A 61 9.02 10.42 0.94
N LYS A 62 8.40 10.56 2.12
CA LYS A 62 7.77 9.46 2.84
C LYS A 62 6.30 9.43 2.46
N ILE A 63 5.81 8.30 1.97
CA ILE A 63 4.40 8.13 1.60
C ILE A 63 3.80 7.12 2.58
N THR A 64 2.78 7.52 3.34
CA THR A 64 2.13 6.64 4.32
C THR A 64 1.42 5.49 3.61
N LEU A 65 1.53 4.28 4.15
CA LEU A 65 0.87 3.10 3.59
C LEU A 65 -0.65 3.12 3.75
N ALA A 66 -1.16 3.74 4.82
CA ALA A 66 -2.59 3.75 5.12
C ALA A 66 -3.37 4.71 4.20
N GLU A 67 -2.86 5.93 4.01
CA GLU A 67 -3.62 7.01 3.37
C GLU A 67 -2.97 7.51 2.07
N GLY A 68 -1.72 7.10 1.79
CA GLY A 68 -0.97 7.64 0.66
C GLY A 68 -0.53 9.11 0.83
N GLU A 69 -0.56 9.64 2.05
CA GLU A 69 -0.10 10.99 2.39
C GLU A 69 1.40 11.14 2.17
N GLY A 70 1.80 12.17 1.40
CA GLY A 70 3.19 12.51 1.17
C GLY A 70 3.73 13.46 2.25
N LEU A 71 4.67 12.99 3.05
CA LEU A 71 5.32 13.73 4.14
C LEU A 71 6.72 14.21 3.75
N TYR A 72 7.05 15.42 4.19
CA TYR A 72 8.37 16.02 4.03
C TYR A 72 8.80 16.83 5.25
N GLN A 73 10.11 17.05 5.39
CA GLN A 73 10.66 17.93 6.42
C GLN A 73 10.81 19.34 5.85
N ALA A 74 10.13 20.29 6.48
CA ALA A 74 10.35 21.71 6.27
C ALA A 74 11.30 22.23 7.34
N VAL A 75 12.32 22.97 6.93
CA VAL A 75 13.24 23.68 7.83
C VAL A 75 12.98 25.16 7.68
N ASN A 76 12.73 25.85 8.79
CA ASN A 76 12.72 27.32 8.77
C ASN A 76 14.17 27.82 8.81
N PRO A 77 14.70 28.43 7.72
CA PRO A 77 16.10 28.86 7.68
C PRO A 77 16.39 30.01 8.67
N SER A 78 15.37 30.75 9.10
CA SER A 78 15.52 31.86 10.04
C SER A 78 15.50 31.42 11.51
N ALA A 79 15.18 30.15 11.82
CA ALA A 79 15.20 29.64 13.18
C ALA A 79 16.62 29.23 13.60
N THR A 80 17.02 29.55 14.84
CA THR A 80 18.34 29.20 15.39
C THR A 80 18.16 28.47 16.73
N PRO A 81 18.50 27.16 16.83
CA PRO A 81 18.95 26.29 15.75
C PRO A 81 17.83 25.94 14.75
N PRO A 82 18.17 25.63 13.49
CA PRO A 82 17.17 25.16 12.52
C PRO A 82 16.56 23.85 13.01
N LYS A 83 15.25 23.85 13.26
CA LYS A 83 14.51 22.65 13.68
C LYS A 83 13.66 22.15 12.52
N PRO A 84 13.93 20.94 11.99
CA PRO A 84 13.05 20.32 11.00
C PRO A 84 11.66 20.08 11.59
N THR A 85 10.64 20.44 10.83
CA THR A 85 9.23 20.19 11.16
C THR A 85 8.60 19.38 10.05
N TRP A 86 7.77 18.42 10.44
CA TRP A 86 7.05 17.61 9.48
C TRP A 86 5.86 18.37 8.92
N ARG A 87 5.68 18.23 7.61
CA ARG A 87 4.59 18.83 6.86
C ARG A 87 4.03 17.83 5.86
N SER A 88 2.75 18.00 5.56
CA SER A 88 2.02 17.20 4.57
C SER A 88 2.02 17.90 3.21
N LYS A 89 2.10 17.12 2.14
CA LYS A 89 1.77 17.54 0.77
C LYS A 89 0.37 17.08 0.34
N GLY A 90 -0.42 16.52 1.27
CA GLY A 90 -1.67 15.82 0.97
C GLY A 90 -1.45 14.41 0.44
N VAL A 91 -2.54 13.78 -0.01
CA VAL A 91 -2.52 12.45 -0.63
C VAL A 91 -1.80 12.51 -1.97
N LYS A 92 -0.70 11.75 -2.09
CA LYS A 92 0.14 11.67 -3.29
C LYS A 92 0.10 10.32 -3.97
N GLN A 93 -0.43 9.31 -3.30
CA GLN A 93 -0.56 7.96 -3.82
C GLN A 93 -1.97 7.44 -3.58
N ARG A 94 -2.65 7.00 -4.65
CA ARG A 94 -3.93 6.32 -4.53
C ARG A 94 -3.74 5.00 -3.78
N VAL A 95 -4.48 4.84 -2.68
CA VAL A 95 -4.51 3.60 -1.89
C VAL A 95 -5.76 2.82 -2.26
N HIS A 96 -5.58 1.52 -2.48
CA HIS A 96 -6.65 0.56 -2.74
C HIS A 96 -6.86 -0.33 -1.51
N GLN A 97 -8.05 -0.88 -1.36
CA GLN A 97 -8.38 -1.72 -0.22
C GLN A 97 -7.89 -3.15 -0.46
N VAL A 98 -7.24 -3.73 0.54
CA VAL A 98 -6.79 -5.12 0.53
C VAL A 98 -7.61 -5.93 1.54
N THR A 99 -8.14 -7.07 1.12
CA THR A 99 -8.91 -7.98 1.98
C THR A 99 -8.26 -9.37 1.94
N GLU A 100 -8.12 -10.00 3.11
CA GLU A 100 -7.67 -11.39 3.23
C GLU A 100 -8.86 -12.27 3.60
N VAL A 101 -9.12 -13.30 2.80
CA VAL A 101 -10.17 -14.30 3.04
C VAL A 101 -9.56 -15.68 2.85
N ASN A 102 -9.64 -16.57 3.84
CA ASN A 102 -9.12 -17.95 3.73
C ASN A 102 -7.66 -18.03 3.24
N ARG A 103 -6.80 -17.10 3.67
CA ARG A 103 -5.39 -16.92 3.22
C ARG A 103 -5.22 -16.46 1.78
N ASP A 104 -6.30 -16.23 1.05
CA ASP A 104 -6.29 -15.59 -0.26
C ASP A 104 -6.36 -14.06 -0.10
N VAL A 105 -5.56 -13.37 -0.90
CA VAL A 105 -5.47 -11.91 -0.90
C VAL A 105 -6.25 -11.36 -2.07
N TYR A 106 -7.13 -10.40 -1.78
CA TYR A 106 -7.96 -9.70 -2.75
C TYR A 106 -7.72 -8.19 -2.67
N VAL A 107 -7.88 -7.50 -3.80
CA VAL A 107 -7.82 -6.03 -3.88
C VAL A 107 -9.11 -5.48 -4.44
N THR A 108 -9.67 -4.48 -3.76
CA THR A 108 -10.77 -3.65 -4.27
C THR A 108 -10.22 -2.30 -4.65
N PHE A 109 -10.36 -1.92 -5.92
CA PHE A 109 -9.83 -0.65 -6.40
C PHE A 109 -10.63 0.53 -5.86
N ASN A 110 -9.91 1.53 -5.36
CA ASN A 110 -10.45 2.85 -5.09
C ASN A 110 -10.69 3.62 -6.40
N ASP A 111 -11.92 3.60 -6.89
CA ASP A 111 -12.36 4.28 -8.10
C ASP A 111 -12.86 5.71 -7.85
N SER A 112 -12.40 6.37 -6.76
CA SER A 112 -12.77 7.76 -6.51
C SER A 112 -12.35 8.65 -7.68
N LEU A 113 -13.20 9.61 -8.02
CA LEU A 113 -12.98 10.54 -9.12
C LEU A 113 -11.98 11.65 -8.77
N ASP A 114 -11.52 11.70 -7.52
CA ASP A 114 -10.52 12.67 -7.08
C ASP A 114 -9.23 12.46 -7.87
N ALA A 115 -8.72 13.52 -8.50
CA ALA A 115 -7.44 13.43 -9.19
C ALA A 115 -6.30 13.32 -8.17
N ILE A 116 -5.58 12.21 -8.19
CA ILE A 116 -4.38 12.01 -7.37
C ILE A 116 -3.16 12.02 -8.28
N ASP A 117 -2.07 12.69 -7.86
CA ASP A 117 -0.82 12.78 -8.64
C ASP A 117 -0.34 11.43 -9.18
N SER A 118 -0.55 10.35 -8.43
CA SER A 118 -0.16 8.99 -8.82
C SER A 118 -0.85 8.48 -10.09
N ASP A 119 -2.05 8.99 -10.40
CA ASP A 119 -2.89 8.49 -11.48
C ASP A 119 -2.24 8.75 -12.85
N PHE A 120 -1.50 9.86 -12.98
CA PHE A 120 -0.71 10.17 -14.17
C PHE A 120 0.26 9.03 -14.54
N TYR A 121 0.90 8.42 -13.54
CA TYR A 121 1.88 7.35 -13.75
C TYR A 121 1.24 6.00 -14.10
N GLN A 122 -0.06 5.83 -13.86
CA GLN A 122 -0.82 4.65 -14.29
C GLN A 122 -1.37 4.76 -15.71
N THR A 123 -1.32 5.95 -16.33
CA THR A 123 -1.80 6.14 -17.71
C THR A 123 -1.04 5.27 -18.71
N GLU A 124 -1.72 4.85 -19.77
CA GLU A 124 -1.11 4.08 -20.85
C GLU A 124 0.07 4.82 -21.48
N ARG A 125 -0.07 6.14 -21.68
CA ARG A 125 0.97 6.99 -22.23
C ARG A 125 2.27 6.91 -21.41
N TYR A 126 2.19 7.02 -20.08
CA TYR A 126 3.36 6.96 -19.22
C TYR A 126 3.93 5.52 -19.13
N ARG A 127 3.08 4.51 -19.06
CA ARG A 127 3.52 3.10 -19.03
C ARG A 127 4.24 2.71 -20.33
N ALA A 128 3.77 3.18 -21.48
CA ALA A 128 4.37 2.92 -22.78
C ALA A 128 5.78 3.54 -22.92
N THR A 129 6.03 4.73 -22.36
CA THR A 129 7.36 5.35 -22.39
C THR A 129 8.35 4.61 -21.48
N MET A 130 7.92 4.21 -20.29
CA MET A 130 8.76 3.45 -19.35
C MET A 130 9.11 2.05 -19.87
N ASN A 131 8.18 1.36 -20.55
CA ASN A 131 8.45 0.05 -21.14
C ASN A 131 9.44 0.09 -22.31
N LYS A 132 9.50 1.21 -23.06
CA LYS A 132 10.49 1.41 -24.12
C LYS A 132 11.89 1.71 -23.58
N ALA A 133 11.99 2.24 -22.36
CA ALA A 133 13.24 2.62 -21.72
C ALA A 133 13.96 1.45 -21.02
N GLN A 134 13.31 0.29 -20.87
CA GLN A 134 13.96 -0.91 -20.32
C GLN A 134 14.99 -1.43 -21.33
N PRO A 135 16.25 -1.68 -20.92
CA PRO A 135 17.26 -2.20 -21.83
C PRO A 135 16.78 -3.54 -22.37
N LYS A 136 16.67 -3.66 -23.70
CA LYS A 136 16.44 -4.96 -24.34
C LYS A 136 17.61 -5.85 -23.95
N THR A 137 17.35 -6.84 -23.10
CA THR A 137 18.30 -7.90 -22.81
C THR A 137 18.66 -8.56 -24.14
N LYS A 138 19.88 -8.29 -24.64
CA LYS A 138 20.41 -9.02 -25.79
C LYS A 138 20.57 -10.47 -25.34
N LYS A 139 19.86 -11.35 -26.03
CA LYS A 139 19.87 -12.80 -25.85
C LYS A 139 21.21 -13.36 -26.28
#